data_AF-A0A401YHT8-F1
#
_entry.id   AF-A0A401YHT8-F1
#
_cell.length_a   1.000
_cell.length_b   1.000
_cell.length_c   1.000
_cell.angle_alpha   90.00
_cell.angle_beta   90.00
_cell.angle_gamma   90.00
#
_symmetry.space_group_name_H-M   'P 1'
#
loop_
_entity.id
_entity.type
_entity.pdbx_description
1 polymer ?
#
loop_
_entity_poly.entity_id
_entity_poly.type
_entity_poly.pdbx_seq_one_letter_code
_entity_poly.pdbx_strand_id
1 'polypeptide(L)'
;MHSDSGPASVRWQTELARVGALSGREKQVFALLGAGHSNRGIATRLDVTERTVKAHVANILVKLQVESRLQAGLVAQVYESMYEGTVSEPTSVSDN
;
A
#
# COMPACT_ATOMS: atom_id res chain seq x y z
N MET A 1 7.48 25.54 -28.49
CA MET A 1 6.85 24.27 -28.94
C MET A 1 7.91 23.20 -28.73
N HIS A 2 8.07 22.59 -27.55
CA HIS A 2 7.15 21.70 -26.84
C HIS A 2 6.89 22.20 -25.41
N SER A 3 5.61 22.41 -25.11
CA SER A 3 5.10 22.54 -23.75
C SER A 3 4.70 21.16 -23.24
N ASP A 4 4.79 20.99 -21.93
CA ASP A 4 4.18 19.92 -21.12
C ASP A 4 4.99 18.65 -20.87
N SER A 5 6.00 18.80 -20.00
CA SER A 5 6.40 17.74 -19.06
C SER A 5 5.91 18.14 -17.66
N GLY A 6 4.59 18.20 -17.44
CA GLY A 6 4.05 18.22 -16.08
C GLY A 6 4.51 16.94 -15.36
N PRO A 7 5.16 17.01 -14.18
CA PRO A 7 5.83 15.85 -13.66
C PRO A 7 4.76 14.84 -13.22
N ALA A 8 4.90 13.60 -13.68
CA ALA A 8 4.10 12.47 -13.25
C ALA A 8 4.05 12.30 -11.71
N SER A 9 4.87 13.03 -10.96
CA SER A 9 4.92 13.09 -9.50
C SER A 9 3.80 13.89 -8.81
N VAL A 10 2.96 14.66 -9.51
CA VAL A 10 1.84 15.39 -8.86
C VAL A 10 0.57 14.55 -8.72
N ARG A 11 0.42 13.47 -9.51
CA ARG A 11 -0.85 12.74 -9.62
C ARG A 11 -1.27 11.99 -8.34
N TRP A 12 -0.35 11.73 -7.42
CA TRP A 12 -0.62 10.92 -6.22
C TRP A 12 -0.26 11.62 -4.90
N GLN A 13 0.01 12.93 -4.91
CA GLN A 13 0.45 13.65 -3.70
C GLN A 13 -0.59 13.60 -2.58
N THR A 14 -1.87 13.72 -2.93
CA THR A 14 -2.99 13.71 -1.97
C THR A 14 -3.17 12.33 -1.33
N GLU A 15 -2.99 11.27 -2.12
CA GLU A 15 -3.15 9.88 -1.74
C GLU A 15 -1.97 9.43 -0.89
N LEU A 16 -0.75 9.81 -1.27
CA LEU A 16 0.47 9.55 -0.51
C LEU A 16 0.41 10.20 0.88
N ALA A 17 -0.11 11.42 0.99
CA ALA A 17 -0.31 12.08 2.28
C ALA A 17 -1.29 11.31 3.19
N ARG A 18 -2.23 10.56 2.61
CA ARG A 18 -3.24 9.77 3.36
C ARG A 18 -2.73 8.40 3.78
N VAL A 19 -1.60 7.92 3.25
CA VAL A 19 -0.98 6.65 3.69
C VAL A 19 -0.66 6.69 5.19
N GLY A 20 -0.36 7.87 5.74
CA GLY A 20 -0.18 8.07 7.18
C GLY A 20 -1.40 7.69 8.04
N ALA A 21 -2.62 7.78 7.50
CA ALA A 21 -3.88 7.47 8.19
C ALA A 21 -4.23 5.96 8.18
N LEU A 22 -3.46 5.14 7.45
CA LEU A 22 -3.61 3.69 7.50
C LEU A 22 -3.12 3.15 8.85
N SER A 23 -3.87 2.21 9.43
CA SER A 23 -3.43 1.43 10.58
C SER A 23 -2.22 0.55 10.22
N GLY A 24 -1.50 0.05 11.23
CA GLY A 24 -0.36 -0.85 10.99
C GLY A 24 -0.71 -2.06 10.12
N ARG A 25 -1.89 -2.67 10.35
CA ARG A 25 -2.35 -3.81 9.54
C ARG A 25 -2.72 -3.43 8.12
N GLU A 26 -3.34 -2.27 7.93
CA GLU A 26 -3.64 -1.74 6.60
C GLU A 26 -2.36 -1.38 5.83
N LYS A 27 -1.33 -0.84 6.50
CA LYS A 27 -0.02 -0.59 5.88
C LYS A 27 0.66 -1.88 5.39
N GLN A 28 0.60 -2.95 6.19
CA GLN A 28 1.10 -4.27 5.78
C GLN A 28 0.38 -4.79 4.53
N VAL A 29 -0.95 -4.72 4.51
CA VAL A 29 -1.74 -5.11 3.32
C VAL A 29 -1.41 -4.21 2.13
N PHE A 30 -1.30 -2.90 2.34
CA PHE A 30 -1.00 -1.91 1.32
C PHE A 30 0.37 -2.12 0.66
N ALA A 31 1.42 -2.37 1.44
CA ALA A 31 2.75 -2.70 0.92
C ALA A 31 2.72 -3.95 0.03
N LEU A 32 2.01 -5.01 0.48
CA LEU A 32 1.86 -6.24 -0.30
C LEU A 32 1.01 -6.06 -1.56
N LEU A 33 0.05 -5.12 -1.56
CA LEU A 33 -0.67 -4.71 -2.77
C LEU A 33 0.27 -4.06 -3.79
N GLY A 34 1.16 -3.16 -3.34
CA GLY A 34 2.17 -2.53 -4.18
C GLY A 34 3.15 -3.52 -4.80
N ALA A 35 3.48 -4.59 -4.05
CA ALA A 35 4.27 -5.71 -4.55
C ALA A 35 3.52 -6.66 -5.53
N GLY A 36 2.24 -6.38 -5.82
CA GLY A 36 1.45 -7.16 -6.79
C GLY A 36 0.89 -8.48 -6.24
N HIS A 37 0.89 -8.71 -4.92
CA HIS A 37 0.32 -9.93 -4.36
C HIS A 37 -1.20 -9.99 -4.55
N SER A 38 -1.74 -11.19 -4.72
CA SER A 38 -3.19 -11.45 -4.71
C SER A 38 -3.74 -11.42 -3.28
N ASN A 39 -5.07 -11.31 -3.11
CA ASN A 39 -5.67 -11.39 -1.77
C ASN A 39 -5.34 -12.69 -1.04
N ARG A 40 -5.22 -13.81 -1.79
CA ARG A 40 -4.77 -15.09 -1.26
C ARG A 40 -3.32 -15.05 -0.79
N GLY A 41 -2.43 -14.50 -1.61
CA GLY A 41 -1.02 -14.36 -1.24
C GLY A 41 -0.83 -13.49 0.00
N ILE A 42 -1.56 -12.38 0.08
CA ILE A 42 -1.57 -11.50 1.25
C ILE A 42 -2.11 -12.24 2.48
N ALA A 43 -3.21 -12.97 2.33
CA ALA A 43 -3.84 -13.76 3.38
C ALA A 43 -2.85 -14.77 3.98
N THR A 44 -2.16 -15.54 3.14
CA THR A 44 -1.12 -16.48 3.57
C THR A 44 0.04 -15.79 4.29
N ARG A 45 0.51 -14.65 3.78
CA ARG A 45 1.68 -13.95 4.35
C ARG A 45 1.40 -13.30 5.69
N LEU A 46 0.16 -12.88 5.89
CA LEU A 46 -0.29 -12.20 7.10
C LEU A 46 -1.00 -13.14 8.08
N ASP A 47 -1.12 -14.44 7.76
CA ASP A 47 -1.87 -15.43 8.54
C ASP A 47 -3.32 -14.99 8.85
N VAL A 48 -4.05 -14.60 7.80
CA VAL A 48 -5.47 -14.20 7.88
C VAL A 48 -6.27 -14.80 6.74
N THR A 49 -7.59 -14.66 6.77
CA THR A 49 -8.45 -15.10 5.67
C THR A 49 -8.47 -14.11 4.50
N GLU A 50 -8.74 -14.60 3.29
CA GLU A 50 -8.98 -13.74 2.12
C GLU A 50 -10.11 -12.72 2.36
N ARG A 51 -11.12 -13.06 3.16
CA ARG A 51 -12.21 -12.17 3.56
C ARG A 51 -11.68 -10.99 4.38
N THR A 52 -10.80 -11.27 5.35
CA THR A 52 -10.15 -10.25 6.16
C THR A 52 -9.31 -9.31 5.31
N VAL A 53 -8.54 -9.86 4.36
CA VAL A 53 -7.77 -9.04 3.40
C VAL A 53 -8.71 -8.15 2.58
N LYS A 54 -9.80 -8.68 2.02
CA LYS A 54 -10.78 -7.88 1.27
C LYS A 54 -11.35 -6.72 2.11
N ALA A 55 -11.62 -6.94 3.39
CA ALA A 55 -12.07 -5.89 4.30
C ALA A 55 -10.99 -4.81 4.50
N HIS A 56 -9.73 -5.21 4.72
CA HIS A 56 -8.62 -4.25 4.79
C HIS A 56 -8.43 -3.48 3.48
N VAL A 57 -8.50 -4.15 2.32
CA VAL A 57 -8.42 -3.49 1.01
C VAL A 57 -9.54 -2.46 0.88
N ALA A 58 -10.79 -2.80 1.19
CA ALA A 58 -11.90 -1.85 1.12
C ALA A 58 -11.66 -0.61 2.01
N ASN A 59 -11.18 -0.80 3.24
CA ASN A 59 -10.85 0.31 4.13
C ASN A 59 -9.70 1.16 3.60
N ILE A 60 -8.67 0.54 3.01
CA ILE A 60 -7.55 1.23 2.37
C ILE A 60 -8.07 2.11 1.22
N LEU A 61 -8.93 1.58 0.34
CA LEU A 61 -9.51 2.34 -0.78
C LEU A 61 -10.26 3.58 -0.27
N VAL A 62 -11.08 3.42 0.79
CA VAL A 62 -11.83 4.52 1.40
C VAL A 62 -10.90 5.56 2.02
N LYS A 63 -9.88 5.14 2.78
CA LYS A 63 -8.95 6.05 3.45
C LYS A 63 -8.05 6.81 2.47
N LEU A 64 -7.59 6.14 1.43
CA LEU A 64 -6.77 6.74 0.37
C LEU A 64 -7.62 7.53 -0.64
N GLN A 65 -8.95 7.39 -0.61
CA GLN A 65 -9.88 7.96 -1.60
C GLN A 65 -9.56 7.54 -3.04
N VAL A 66 -9.26 6.25 -3.22
CA VAL A 66 -9.04 5.65 -4.53
C VAL A 66 -10.15 4.66 -4.85
N GLU A 67 -10.45 4.49 -6.13
CA GLU A 67 -11.62 3.73 -6.60
C GLU A 67 -11.28 2.27 -6.92
N SER A 68 -10.01 1.95 -7.11
CA SER A 68 -9.59 0.61 -7.50
C SER A 68 -8.35 0.10 -6.78
N ARG A 69 -8.28 -1.23 -6.66
CA ARG A 69 -7.08 -1.96 -6.21
C ARG A 69 -5.84 -1.53 -7.00
N LEU A 70 -5.99 -1.34 -8.32
CA LEU A 70 -4.87 -0.95 -9.17
C LEU A 70 -4.32 0.41 -8.76
N GLN A 71 -5.18 1.40 -8.54
CA GLN A 71 -4.77 2.71 -8.05
C GLN A 71 -4.09 2.59 -6.67
N ALA A 72 -4.66 1.84 -5.73
CA ALA A 72 -4.02 1.61 -4.43
C ALA A 72 -2.64 0.95 -4.55
N GLY A 73 -2.48 -0.03 -5.45
CA GLY A 73 -1.19 -0.67 -5.73
C GLY A 73 -0.17 0.30 -6.32
N LEU A 74 -0.59 1.19 -7.23
CA LEU A 74 0.28 2.23 -7.78
C LEU A 74 0.71 3.24 -6.71
N VAL A 75 -0.22 3.68 -5.85
CA VAL A 75 0.10 4.56 -4.71
C VAL A 75 1.10 3.86 -3.78
N ALA A 76 0.92 2.57 -3.50
CA ALA A 76 1.87 1.79 -2.72
C ALA A 76 3.25 1.73 -3.38
N GLN A 77 3.31 1.46 -4.68
CA GLN A 77 4.58 1.39 -5.40
C GLN A 77 5.33 2.73 -5.40
N VAL A 78 4.62 3.84 -5.60
CA VAL A 78 5.20 5.18 -5.51
C VAL A 78 5.64 5.48 -4.07
N TYR A 79 4.82 5.12 -3.06
CA TYR A 79 5.15 5.29 -1.65
C TYR A 79 6.43 4.54 -1.27
N GLU A 80 6.57 3.26 -1.64
CA GLU A 80 7.78 2.46 -1.40
C GLU A 80 9.01 3.08 -2.08
N SER A 81 8.90 3.54 -3.34
CA SER A 81 10.01 4.22 -4.03
C SER A 81 10.42 5.55 -3.39
N MET A 82 9.51 6.19 -2.64
CA MET A 82 9.77 7.45 -1.94
C MET A 82 10.28 7.24 -0.51
N TYR A 83 10.02 6.06 0.07
CA TYR A 83 10.42 5.65 1.43
C TYR A 83 11.35 4.42 1.43
N GLU A 84 12.14 4.25 0.37
CA GLU A 84 13.02 3.09 0.05
C GLU A 84 14.12 2.78 1.11
N GLY A 85 14.04 3.39 2.30
CA GLY A 85 14.96 3.22 3.43
C GLY A 85 14.35 2.79 4.77
N THR A 86 13.06 2.40 4.87
CA THR A 86 12.46 2.04 6.18
C THR A 86 11.77 0.69 6.27
N VAL A 87 11.95 -0.23 5.31
CA VAL A 87 11.62 -1.64 5.56
C VAL A 87 12.80 -2.31 6.25
N SER A 88 13.12 -1.84 7.46
CA SER A 88 13.80 -2.72 8.41
C SER A 88 12.90 -3.94 8.56
N GLU A 89 13.47 -5.10 8.27
CA GLU A 89 12.91 -6.40 8.65
C GLU A 89 12.18 -6.28 9.99
N PRO A 90 10.98 -6.87 10.16
CA PRO A 90 10.56 -7.22 11.50
C PRO A 90 11.54 -8.30 12.00
N THR A 91 12.72 -7.87 12.49
CA THR A 91 13.59 -8.74 13.27
C THR A 91 12.81 -9.12 14.51
N SER A 92 12.43 -10.39 14.54
CA SER A 92 12.52 -11.23 15.73
C SER A 92 11.86 -10.66 16.99
N VAL A 93 10.56 -10.93 17.15
CA VAL A 93 10.06 -11.26 18.49
C VAL A 93 10.24 -12.76 18.65
N SER A 94 11.36 -13.08 19.29
CA SER A 94 11.65 -14.36 19.91
C SER A 94 10.56 -14.63 20.95
N ASP A 95 9.66 -15.57 20.66
CA ASP A 95 8.83 -16.20 21.70
C ASP A 95 9.35 -17.63 21.92
N ASN A 96 10.25 -17.69 22.91
CA ASN A 96 10.59 -18.76 23.85
C ASN A 96 10.72 -20.22 23.37
#